data_AF-A0A0G3EKD4-F1
#
_entry.id   AF-A0A0G3EKD4-F1
#
_cell.length_a   1.000
_cell.length_b   1.000
_cell.length_c   1.000
_cell.angle_alpha   90.00
_cell.angle_beta   90.00
_cell.angle_gamma   90.00
#
_symmetry.space_group_name_H-M   'P 1'
#
loop_
_entity.id
_entity.type
_entity.pdbx_description
1 polymer ?
#
loop_
_entity_poly.entity_id
_entity_poly.type
_entity_poly.pdbx_seq_one_letter_code
_entity_poly.pdbx_strand_id
1 'polypeptide(L)'
;MKKRHKIQYTIRDVPPEVDRRLRAQAVREGRSLNYVAVEALSASAGVGEEPIEHHDLDAVSGSWVEDPAFDEALKAFEQIDEDLWR
;
A
#
# COMPACT_ATOMS: atom_id res chain seq x y z
N MET A 1 17.24 -28.86 -10.82
CA MET A 1 16.59 -27.55 -10.62
C MET A 1 16.83 -26.70 -11.87
N LYS A 2 15.79 -26.27 -12.60
CA LYS A 2 15.96 -25.42 -13.79
C LYS A 2 16.54 -24.07 -13.35
N LYS A 3 17.66 -23.65 -13.95
CA LYS A 3 18.26 -22.32 -13.70
C LYS A 3 17.25 -21.24 -14.11
N ARG A 4 16.91 -20.35 -13.18
CA ARG A 4 16.06 -19.18 -13.48
C ARG A 4 16.83 -18.25 -14.40
N HIS A 5 16.28 -17.95 -15.57
CA HIS A 5 16.89 -17.01 -16.50
C HIS A 5 16.82 -15.60 -15.88
N LYS A 6 17.98 -14.94 -15.72
CA LYS A 6 18.05 -13.58 -15.16
C LYS A 6 17.93 -12.59 -16.30
N ILE A 7 16.86 -11.78 -16.28
CA ILE A 7 16.69 -10.65 -17.20
C ILE A 7 17.31 -9.42 -16.54
N GLN A 8 18.08 -8.65 -17.31
CA GLN A 8 18.71 -7.42 -16.85
C GLN A 8 18.37 -6.29 -17.81
N TYR A 9 17.95 -5.15 -17.25
CA TYR A 9 17.70 -3.91 -17.98
C TYR A 9 18.66 -2.83 -17.50
N THR A 10 19.05 -1.93 -18.42
CA THR A 10 19.71 -0.67 -18.09
C THR A 10 18.72 0.45 -18.39
N ILE A 11 18.28 1.17 -17.36
CA ILE A 11 17.40 2.33 -17.49
C ILE A 11 18.30 3.56 -17.66
N ARG A 12 18.17 4.24 -18.80
CA ARG A 12 18.93 5.45 -19.12
C ARG A 12 18.09 6.69 -18.83
N ASP A 13 18.77 7.81 -18.58
CA ASP A 13 18.16 9.13 -18.40
C ASP A 13 17.09 9.20 -17.30
N VAL A 14 17.33 8.49 -16.18
CA VAL A 14 16.45 8.55 -15.00
C VAL A 14 16.40 10.00 -14.48
N PRO A 15 15.21 10.63 -14.40
CA PRO A 15 15.09 11.99 -13.90
C PRO A 15 15.67 12.10 -12.48
N PRO A 16 16.40 13.20 -12.13
CA PRO A 16 17.01 13.35 -10.81
C PRO A 16 16.02 13.21 -9.65
N GLU A 17 14.78 13.66 -9.84
CA GLU A 17 13.73 13.52 -8.83
C GLU A 17 13.33 12.06 -8.58
N VAL A 18 13.33 11.22 -9.62
CA VAL A 18 13.02 9.79 -9.48
C VAL A 18 14.14 9.08 -8.72
N ASP A 19 15.42 9.33 -9.06
CA ASP A 19 16.56 8.76 -8.32
C ASP A 19 16.52 9.15 -6.83
N ARG A 20 16.28 10.42 -6.53
CA ARG A 20 16.15 10.90 -5.14
C ARG A 20 15.06 10.17 -4.37
N ARG A 21 13.86 10.03 -4.95
CA ARG A 21 12.74 9.34 -4.29
C ARG A 21 13.02 7.86 -4.06
N LEU A 22 13.55 7.16 -5.06
CA LEU A 22 13.86 5.73 -4.93
C LEU A 22 14.96 5.48 -3.88
N ARG A 23 15.98 6.34 -3.80
CA ARG A 23 17.01 6.25 -2.76
C ARG A 23 16.48 6.54 -1.36
N ALA A 24 15.66 7.58 -1.21
CA ALA A 24 15.02 7.89 0.06
C ALA A 24 14.15 6.74 0.54
N GLN A 25 13.38 6.13 -0.37
CA GLN A 25 12.60 4.93 -0.09
C GLN A 25 13.47 3.73 0.32
N ALA A 26 14.54 3.46 -0.41
CA ALA A 26 15.48 2.38 -0.10
C ALA A 26 16.08 2.51 1.31
N VAL A 27 16.48 3.73 1.70
CA VAL A 27 16.97 4.03 3.06
C VAL A 27 15.86 3.82 4.09
N ARG A 28 14.67 4.38 3.86
CA ARG A 28 13.52 4.28 4.77
C ARG A 28 13.11 2.83 5.04
N GLU A 29 13.18 1.97 4.03
CA GLU A 29 12.75 0.57 4.12
C GLU A 29 13.88 -0.42 4.45
N GLY A 30 15.14 0.05 4.52
CA GLY A 30 16.30 -0.81 4.70
C GLY A 30 16.51 -1.80 3.54
N ARG A 31 16.06 -1.46 2.33
CA ARG A 31 16.09 -2.31 1.13
C ARG A 31 17.13 -1.79 0.13
N SER A 32 17.60 -2.68 -0.75
CA SER A 32 18.52 -2.25 -1.83
C SER A 32 17.80 -1.36 -2.85
N LEU A 33 18.51 -0.40 -3.44
CA LEU A 33 17.96 0.45 -4.50
C LEU A 33 17.40 -0.38 -5.69
N ASN A 34 18.09 -1.47 -6.05
CA ASN A 34 17.62 -2.37 -7.09
C ASN A 34 16.27 -3.00 -6.75
N TYR A 35 16.09 -3.44 -5.50
CA TYR A 35 14.82 -4.02 -5.05
C TYR A 35 13.68 -3.01 -5.18
N VAL A 36 13.87 -1.80 -4.67
CA VAL A 36 12.86 -0.72 -4.73
C VAL A 36 12.55 -0.34 -6.18
N ALA A 37 13.57 -0.26 -7.04
CA ALA A 37 13.38 0.03 -8.46
C ALA A 37 12.58 -1.08 -9.17
N VAL A 38 12.87 -2.35 -8.88
CA VAL A 38 12.11 -3.47 -9.44
C VAL A 38 10.68 -3.48 -8.92
N GLU A 39 10.44 -3.24 -7.63
CA GLU A 39 9.07 -3.15 -7.10
C GLU A 39 8.26 -2.02 -7.73
N ALA A 40 8.85 -0.83 -7.88
CA ALA A 40 8.17 0.29 -8.53
C ALA A 40 7.79 -0.04 -9.98
N LEU A 41 8.69 -0.70 -10.73
CA LEU A 41 8.42 -1.15 -12.09
C LEU A 41 7.35 -2.24 -12.13
N SER A 42 7.42 -3.21 -11.23
CA SER A 42 6.47 -4.30 -11.09
C SER A 42 5.06 -3.74 -10.82
N ALA A 43 4.90 -2.87 -9.82
CA ALA A 43 3.63 -2.21 -9.52
C ALA A 43 3.09 -1.44 -10.74
N SER A 44 3.93 -0.66 -11.43
CA SER A 44 3.51 0.09 -12.63
C SER A 44 3.11 -0.81 -13.81
N ALA A 45 3.66 -2.02 -13.89
CA ALA A 45 3.34 -3.01 -14.91
C ALA A 45 2.13 -3.88 -14.51
N GLY A 46 1.51 -3.64 -13.35
CA GLY A 46 0.43 -4.48 -12.81
C GLY A 46 0.91 -5.88 -12.42
N VAL A 47 2.19 -6.03 -12.07
CA VAL A 47 2.82 -7.30 -11.69
C VAL A 47 3.19 -7.24 -10.21
N GLY A 48 2.81 -8.25 -9.42
CA GLY A 48 3.26 -8.35 -8.03
C GLY A 48 2.39 -7.61 -7.00
N GLU A 49 1.22 -7.11 -7.39
CA GLU A 49 0.10 -6.99 -6.46
C GLU A 49 -0.47 -8.40 -6.23
N GLU A 50 0.26 -9.26 -5.50
CA GLU A 50 -0.50 -10.22 -4.70
C GLU A 50 -1.16 -9.37 -3.61
N PRO A 51 -2.49 -9.43 -3.45
CA PRO A 51 -3.15 -8.77 -2.35
C PRO A 51 -2.39 -9.14 -1.08
N ILE A 52 -1.89 -8.14 -0.36
CA ILE A 52 -1.36 -8.40 0.98
C ILE A 52 -2.57 -8.81 1.81
N GLU A 53 -2.70 -10.11 2.07
CA GLU A 53 -3.72 -10.60 3.00
C GLU A 53 -3.34 -10.12 4.41
N HIS A 54 -4.12 -9.17 4.91
CA HIS A 54 -4.03 -8.69 6.28
C HIS A 54 -5.01 -9.49 7.14
N HIS A 55 -4.49 -10.18 8.16
CA HIS A 55 -5.27 -11.04 9.07
C HIS A 55 -5.46 -10.44 10.47
N ASP A 56 -4.99 -9.22 10.68
CA ASP A 56 -5.01 -8.52 11.97
C ASP A 56 -6.43 -8.19 12.45
N LEU A 57 -7.39 -8.07 11.54
CA LEU A 57 -8.81 -7.85 11.84
C LEU A 57 -9.68 -9.11 11.72
N ASP A 58 -9.11 -10.26 11.37
CA ASP A 58 -9.89 -11.50 11.20
C ASP A 58 -10.58 -11.91 12.49
N ALA A 59 -9.96 -11.65 13.64
CA ALA A 59 -10.49 -11.98 14.96
C ALA A 59 -11.73 -11.15 15.36
N VAL A 60 -11.94 -9.98 14.74
CA VAL A 60 -13.08 -9.09 15.04
C VAL A 60 -14.19 -9.19 13.98
N SER A 61 -13.89 -9.80 12.84
CA SER A 61 -14.88 -10.03 11.78
C SER A 61 -15.98 -10.97 12.28
N GLY A 62 -17.23 -10.51 12.20
CA GLY A 62 -18.39 -11.29 12.64
C GLY A 62 -18.55 -11.43 14.16
N SER A 63 -17.71 -10.76 14.97
CA SER A 63 -17.83 -10.76 16.43
C SER A 63 -18.70 -9.63 16.98
N TRP A 64 -19.45 -8.92 16.12
CA TRP A 64 -20.30 -7.82 16.55
C TRP A 64 -21.41 -8.30 17.46
N VAL A 65 -21.66 -7.54 18.52
CA VAL A 65 -22.79 -7.69 19.43
C VAL A 65 -23.54 -6.38 19.43
N GLU A 66 -24.86 -6.43 19.26
CA GLU A 66 -25.70 -5.25 19.26
C GLU A 66 -25.51 -4.45 20.56
N ASP A 67 -25.18 -3.17 20.41
CA ASP A 67 -24.87 -2.26 21.52
C ASP A 67 -25.64 -0.94 21.34
N PRO A 68 -26.76 -0.74 22.06
CA PRO A 68 -27.54 0.49 21.99
C PRO A 68 -26.77 1.76 22.39
N ALA A 69 -25.71 1.64 23.21
CA ALA A 69 -24.88 2.79 23.57
C ALA A 69 -23.97 3.20 22.40
N PHE A 70 -23.50 2.24 21.61
CA PHE A 70 -22.79 2.50 20.36
C PHE A 70 -23.70 3.17 19.34
N ASP A 71 -24.93 2.66 19.16
CA ASP A 71 -25.91 3.24 18.24
C ASP A 71 -26.25 4.70 18.59
N GLU A 72 -26.44 4.99 19.87
CA GLU A 72 -26.70 6.36 20.34
C GLU A 72 -25.50 7.29 20.06
N ALA A 73 -24.28 6.80 20.24
CA ALA A 73 -23.06 7.54 19.94
C ALA A 73 -22.89 7.79 18.43
N LEU A 74 -23.34 6.86 17.59
CA LEU A 74 -23.20 6.93 16.13
C LEU A 74 -24.08 8.02 15.50
N LYS A 75 -25.24 8.35 16.12
CA LYS A 75 -26.17 9.38 15.64
C LYS A 75 -25.51 10.73 15.32
N ALA A 76 -24.44 11.10 16.05
CA ALA A 76 -23.70 12.33 15.81
C ALA A 76 -22.96 12.34 14.45
N PHE A 77 -22.65 11.16 13.89
CA PHE A 77 -21.95 10.99 12.61
C PHE A 77 -22.89 10.71 11.43
N GLU A 78 -24.18 10.51 11.67
CA GLU A 78 -25.19 10.27 10.62
C GLU A 78 -25.81 11.56 10.06
N GLN A 79 -25.54 12.71 10.69
CA GLN A 79 -25.91 14.01 10.15
C GLN A 79 -24.86 14.49 9.16
N ILE A 80 -25.31 14.76 7.93
CA ILE A 80 -24.48 15.40 6.90
C ILE A 80 -24.23 16.85 7.32
N ASP A 81 -22.95 17.22 7.45
CA ASP A 81 -22.54 18.61 7.57
C ASP A 81 -22.49 19.23 6.17
N GLU A 82 -23.50 20.02 5.83
CA GLU A 82 -23.63 20.66 4.51
C GLU A 82 -22.52 21.67 4.21
N ASP A 83 -21.90 22.27 5.23
CA ASP A 83 -20.82 23.23 5.05
C ASP A 83 -19.49 22.52 4.72
N LEU A 84 -19.33 21.26 5.15
CA LEU A 84 -18.16 20.42 4.85
C LEU A 84 -18.25 19.73 3.48
N TRP A 85 -19.44 19.67 2.86
CA TRP A 85 -19.73 18.98 1.60
C TRP A 85 -19.85 19.91 0.37
N ARG A 86 -19.53 21.21 0.51
CA ARG A 86 -19.49 22.19 -0.58
C ARG A 86 -18.10 22.42 -1.16
#